data_AF-A0A2D9J6B8-F1
#
_entry.id   AF-A0A2D9J6B8-F1
#
_cell.length_a   1.000
_cell.length_b   1.000
_cell.length_c   1.000
_cell.angle_alpha   90.00
_cell.angle_beta   90.00
_cell.angle_gamma   90.00
#
_symmetry.space_group_name_H-M   'P 1'
#
loop_
_entity.id
_entity.type
_entity.pdbx_description
1 polymer ?
#
loop_
_entity_poly.entity_id
_entity_poly.type
_entity_poly.pdbx_seq_one_letter_code
_entity_poly.pdbx_strand_id
1 'polypeptide(L)'
;MAITGSFSNNLFIIAPIAYLFSLALAYMIGGRISDYGLNVAYSWSIKWVLFVAFLYLTAVYLIDAFVYAMFSFILINITLSPMLFSSKNKAVR
;
A
#
# COMPACT_ATOMS: atom_id res chain seq x y z
N MET A 1 6.25 -31.16 -12.97
CA MET A 1 5.76 -30.76 -11.63
C MET A 1 6.11 -29.30 -11.27
N ALA A 2 6.27 -28.40 -12.24
CA ALA A 2 6.82 -27.05 -12.00
C ALA A 2 5.88 -25.88 -12.35
N ILE A 3 4.62 -26.17 -12.70
CA ILE A 3 3.64 -25.15 -13.09
C ILE A 3 2.31 -25.30 -12.32
N THR A 4 2.10 -26.46 -11.69
CA THR A 4 0.85 -26.83 -11.01
C THR A 4 0.63 -26.17 -9.65
N GLY A 5 1.64 -25.55 -9.05
CA GLY A 5 1.50 -24.78 -7.80
C GLY A 5 1.22 -23.28 -7.99
N SER A 6 1.35 -22.77 -9.22
CA SER A 6 1.54 -21.32 -9.47
C SER A 6 0.24 -20.48 -9.44
N PHE A 7 -0.94 -21.08 -9.29
CA PHE A 7 -2.22 -20.38 -9.44
C PHE A 7 -3.36 -20.87 -8.51
N SER A 8 -3.09 -21.77 -7.57
CA SER A 8 -4.18 -22.45 -6.83
C SER A 8 -4.80 -21.66 -5.66
N ASN A 9 -4.49 -20.39 -5.47
CA ASN A 9 -5.10 -19.60 -4.39
C ASN A 9 -5.53 -18.22 -4.87
N ASN A 10 -6.84 -17.97 -4.94
CA ASN A 10 -7.39 -16.62 -5.11
C ASN A 10 -6.81 -15.62 -4.08
N LEU A 11 -6.31 -16.11 -2.95
CA LEU A 11 -5.64 -15.34 -1.90
C LEU A 11 -4.36 -14.61 -2.37
N PHE A 12 -3.67 -15.09 -3.42
CA PHE A 12 -2.46 -14.45 -3.96
C PHE A 12 -2.74 -13.03 -4.50
N ILE A 13 -3.92 -12.80 -5.08
CA ILE A 13 -4.32 -11.51 -5.65
C ILE A 13 -4.95 -10.61 -4.56
N ILE A 14 -5.56 -11.21 -3.54
CA ILE A 14 -6.28 -10.48 -2.50
C ILE A 14 -5.35 -9.61 -1.66
N ALA A 15 -4.16 -10.09 -1.31
CA ALA A 15 -3.21 -9.34 -0.49
C ALA A 15 -2.78 -8.00 -1.14
N PRO A 16 -2.29 -7.96 -2.40
CA PRO A 16 -1.98 -6.71 -3.10
C PRO A 16 -3.19 -5.77 -3.26
N ILE A 17 -4.38 -6.31 -3.54
CA ILE A 17 -5.61 -5.49 -3.67
C ILE A 17 -5.99 -4.86 -2.33
N ALA A 18 -5.98 -5.64 -1.25
CA ALA A 18 -6.27 -5.14 0.08
C ALA A 18 -5.25 -4.05 0.49
N TYR A 19 -3.98 -4.23 0.15
CA TYR A 19 -2.93 -3.23 0.40
C TYR A 19 -3.21 -1.91 -0.34
N LEU A 20 -3.56 -1.98 -1.62
CA LEU A 20 -3.96 -0.80 -2.41
C LEU A 20 -5.18 -0.11 -1.82
N PHE A 21 -6.18 -0.88 -1.41
CA PHE A 21 -7.39 -0.33 -0.79
C PHE A 21 -7.09 0.38 0.54
N SER A 22 -6.26 -0.23 1.39
CA SER A 22 -5.82 0.42 2.64
C SER A 22 -5.02 1.69 2.40
N LEU A 23 -4.13 1.71 1.40
CA LEU A 23 -3.41 2.92 1.01
C LEU A 23 -4.37 4.02 0.50
N ALA A 24 -5.35 3.67 -0.32
CA ALA A 24 -6.34 4.62 -0.80
C ALA A 24 -7.12 5.26 0.36
N LEU A 25 -7.60 4.45 1.31
CA LEU A 25 -8.29 4.95 2.51
C LEU A 25 -7.38 5.85 3.36
N ALA A 26 -6.13 5.45 3.58
CA ALA A 26 -5.16 6.27 4.31
C ALA A 26 -4.93 7.61 3.63
N TYR A 27 -4.73 7.63 2.31
CA TYR A 27 -4.54 8.88 1.57
C TYR A 27 -5.81 9.74 1.49
N MET A 28 -7.00 9.15 1.51
CA MET A 28 -8.25 9.91 1.68
C MET A 28 -8.30 10.64 3.02
N ILE A 29 -7.80 10.03 4.10
CA ILE A 29 -7.67 10.68 5.41
C ILE A 29 -6.61 11.78 5.35
N GLY A 30 -5.44 11.47 4.77
CA GLY A 30 -4.35 12.43 4.56
C GLY A 30 -4.81 13.67 3.80
N GLY A 31 -5.60 13.50 2.74
CA GLY A 31 -6.18 14.60 1.95
C GLY A 31 -7.10 15.55 2.72
N ARG A 32 -7.56 15.19 3.92
CA ARG A 32 -8.34 16.07 4.82
C ARG A 32 -7.44 16.93 5.73
N ILE A 33 -6.14 16.66 5.80
CA ILE A 33 -5.19 17.44 6.59
C ILE A 33 -4.87 18.74 5.84
N SER A 34 -5.22 19.87 6.46
CA SER A 34 -5.07 21.21 5.87
C SER A 34 -3.62 21.71 5.85
N ASP A 35 -2.84 21.36 6.87
CA ASP A 35 -1.42 21.69 6.94
C ASP A 35 -0.62 20.81 5.98
N TYR A 36 0.11 21.44 5.06
CA TYR A 36 0.87 20.74 4.03
C TYR A 36 2.00 19.88 4.61
N GLY A 37 2.74 20.40 5.59
CA GLY A 37 3.85 19.67 6.21
C GLY A 37 3.34 18.43 6.95
N LEU A 38 2.25 18.60 7.70
CA LEU A 38 1.60 17.50 8.42
C LEU A 38 1.00 16.46 7.46
N ASN A 39 0.41 16.89 6.34
CA ASN A 39 -0.11 16.00 5.30
C ASN A 39 1.00 15.14 4.69
N VAL A 40 2.13 15.76 4.33
CA VAL A 40 3.29 15.04 3.77
C VAL A 40 3.86 14.06 4.79
N ALA A 41 4.05 14.50 6.04
CA ALA A 41 4.57 13.65 7.11
C ALA A 41 3.65 12.46 7.39
N TYR A 42 2.33 12.70 7.45
CA TYR A 42 1.33 11.66 7.60
C TYR A 42 1.35 10.67 6.44
N SER A 43 1.28 11.16 5.20
CA SER A 43 1.21 10.33 3.99
C SER A 43 2.46 9.48 3.80
N TRP A 44 3.64 10.02 4.14
CA TRP A 44 4.88 9.25 4.13
C TRP A 44 4.91 8.19 5.24
N SER A 45 4.53 8.57 6.46
CA SER A 45 4.56 7.65 7.61
C SER A 45 3.56 6.51 7.47
N ILE A 46 2.32 6.80 7.09
CA ILE A 46 1.24 5.80 7.00
C ILE A 46 1.54 4.75 5.92
N LYS A 47 2.22 5.15 4.84
CA LYS A 47 2.64 4.25 3.76
C LYS A 47 3.60 3.18 4.27
N TRP A 48 4.59 3.55 5.07
CA TRP A 48 5.53 2.61 5.68
C TRP A 48 4.87 1.73 6.75
N VAL A 49 3.99 2.30 7.56
CA VAL A 49 3.22 1.55 8.56
C VAL A 49 2.37 0.47 7.88
N LEU A 50 1.62 0.83 6.83
CA LEU A 50 0.82 -0.12 6.07
C LEU A 50 1.68 -1.17 5.38
N PHE A 51 2.85 -0.79 4.85
CA PHE A 51 3.78 -1.75 4.25
C PHE A 51 4.23 -2.82 5.24
N VAL A 52 4.69 -2.42 6.42
CA VAL A 52 5.14 -3.35 7.47
C VAL A 52 3.96 -4.19 7.99
N ALA A 53 2.79 -3.59 8.19
CA ALA A 53 1.60 -4.31 8.64
C ALA A 53 1.19 -5.39 7.63
N PHE A 54 1.16 -5.08 6.34
CA PHE A 54 0.82 -6.05 5.31
C PHE A 54 1.86 -7.15 5.14
N LEU A 55 3.15 -6.84 5.27
CA LEU A 55 4.21 -7.87 5.32
C LEU A 55 4.02 -8.83 6.50
N TYR A 56 3.72 -8.29 7.67
CA TYR A 56 3.45 -9.11 8.85
C TYR A 56 2.22 -10.00 8.64
N LEU A 57 1.11 -9.43 8.17
CA LEU A 57 -0.13 -10.18 7.92
C LEU A 57 0.08 -11.29 6.89
N THR A 58 0.81 -11.03 5.80
CA THR A 58 1.08 -12.08 4.80
C THR A 58 2.06 -13.13 5.32
N ALA A 59 3.06 -12.75 6.11
CA ALA A 59 3.97 -13.73 6.73
C ALA A 59 3.23 -14.67 7.69
N VAL A 60 2.27 -14.16 8.45
CA VAL A 60 1.53 -14.95 9.45
C VAL A 60 0.40 -15.77 8.82
N TYR A 61 -0.38 -15.20 7.91
CA TYR A 61 -1.63 -15.81 7.43
C TYR A 61 -1.54 -16.37 6.01
N LEU A 62 -0.57 -15.96 5.21
CA LEU A 62 -0.46 -16.28 3.78
C LEU A 62 0.99 -16.64 3.41
N ILE A 63 1.66 -17.45 4.23
CA ILE A 63 3.11 -17.73 4.09
C ILE A 63 3.49 -18.27 2.71
N ASP A 64 2.65 -19.12 2.11
CA ASP A 64 2.84 -19.67 0.76
C ASP A 64 2.84 -18.58 -0.33
N ALA A 65 2.22 -17.43 -0.04
CA ALA A 65 2.13 -16.26 -0.91
C ALA A 65 3.05 -15.11 -0.51
N PHE A 66 3.82 -15.26 0.57
CA PHE A 66 4.56 -14.16 1.18
C PHE A 66 5.55 -13.51 0.20
N VAL A 67 6.37 -14.31 -0.48
CA VAL A 67 7.42 -13.80 -1.39
C VAL A 67 6.79 -12.99 -2.52
N TYR A 68 5.73 -13.54 -3.14
CA TYR A 68 5.01 -12.84 -4.21
C TYR A 68 4.39 -11.54 -3.70
N ALA A 69 3.64 -11.60 -2.60
CA ALA A 69 2.98 -10.44 -2.01
C ALA A 69 3.99 -9.36 -1.61
N MET A 70 5.14 -9.74 -1.04
CA MET A 70 6.23 -8.82 -0.72
C MET A 70 6.71 -8.05 -1.95
N PHE A 71 6.98 -8.73 -3.07
CA PHE A 71 7.37 -8.06 -4.31
C PHE A 71 6.28 -7.12 -4.84
N SER A 72 5.01 -7.54 -4.80
CA SER A 72 3.89 -6.67 -5.18
C SER A 72 3.79 -5.45 -4.27
N PHE A 73 3.94 -5.62 -2.95
CA PHE A 73 3.92 -4.52 -2.00
C PHE A 73 5.06 -3.54 -2.24
N ILE A 74 6.28 -4.02 -2.49
CA ILE A 74 7.44 -3.19 -2.85
C ILE A 74 7.13 -2.41 -4.13
N LEU A 75 6.64 -3.08 -5.18
CA LEU A 75 6.29 -2.44 -6.45
C LEU A 75 5.24 -1.33 -6.26
N ILE A 76 4.18 -1.61 -5.49
CA ILE A 76 3.15 -0.62 -5.15
C ILE A 76 3.76 0.53 -4.36
N ASN A 77 4.64 0.24 -3.39
CA ASN A 77 5.29 1.25 -2.57
C ASN A 77 6.18 2.18 -3.40
N ILE A 78 6.99 1.67 -4.33
CA ILE A 78 7.84 2.54 -5.15
C ILE A 78 7.04 3.32 -6.20
N THR A 79 5.96 2.75 -6.72
CA THR A 79 5.15 3.36 -7.79
C THR A 79 4.24 4.48 -7.25
N LEU A 80 3.61 4.27 -6.10
CA LEU A 80 2.68 5.25 -5.55
C LEU A 80 3.44 6.34 -4.78
N SER A 81 3.51 7.54 -5.37
CA SER A 81 4.01 8.70 -4.65
C SER A 81 3.06 9.07 -3.49
N PRO A 82 3.58 9.33 -2.28
CA PRO A 82 2.75 9.76 -1.15
C PRO A 82 2.06 11.11 -1.39
N MET A 83 2.49 11.87 -2.41
CA MET A 83 1.91 13.17 -2.77
C MET A 83 0.83 13.09 -3.85
N LEU A 84 0.46 11.92 -4.35
CA LEU A 84 -0.56 11.76 -5.41
C LEU A 84 -1.91 12.38 -5.04
N PHE A 85 -2.25 12.42 -3.74
CA PHE A 85 -3.51 12.95 -3.23
C PHE A 85 -3.35 14.25 -2.43
N SER A 86 -2.14 14.82 -2.37
CA SER A 86 -1.93 16.11 -1.72
C SER A 86 -2.57 17.18 -2.60
N SER A 87 -3.66 17.78 -2.12
CA SER A 87 -4.38 18.84 -2.83
C SER A 87 -3.43 19.99 -3.16
N LYS A 88 -3.06 20.10 -4.44
CA LYS A 88 -2.32 21.24 -4.98
C LYS A 88 -3.21 22.49 -5.19
N ASN A 89 -4.47 22.49 -4.72
CA ASN A 89 -5.45 23.53 -5.04
C ASN A 89 -5.44 24.77 -4.12
N LYS A 90 -4.30 25.11 -3.52
CA LYS A 90 -4.13 26.42 -2.83
C LYS A 90 -2.85 27.17 -3.20
N ALA A 91 -2.24 26.84 -4.34
CA ALA A 91 -1.06 27.55 -4.86
C ALA A 91 -1.30 28.29 -6.20
N VAL A 92 -2.55 28.46 -6.61
CA VAL A 92 -2.91 29.45 -7.64
C VAL A 92 -3.75 30.50 -6.93
N ARG A 93 -3.07 31.61 -6.65
CA ARG A 93 -3.63 32.89 -6.23
C ARG A 93 -4.49 33.47 -7.36
#